data_AF-A0A942FV39-F1
#
_entry.id   AF-A0A942FV39-F1
#
_cell.length_a   1.000
_cell.length_b   1.000
_cell.length_c   1.000
_cell.angle_alpha   90.00
_cell.angle_beta   90.00
_cell.angle_gamma   90.00
#
_symmetry.space_group_name_H-M   'P 1'
#
loop_
_entity.id
_entity.type
_entity.pdbx_description
1 polymer ?
#
loop_
_entity_poly.entity_id
_entity_poly.type
_entity_poly.pdbx_seq_one_letter_code
_entity_poly.pdbx_strand_id
1 'polypeptide(L)' 'RALIGRPEILIADEPTAALDAERQRAFIDLLLTESAASGATLLFVSHDARLTARFDRVVALAAINRAAAEGTV' A
#
# COMPACT_ATOMS: atom_id res chain seq x y z
N ARG A 1 6.80 11.37 8.54
CA ARG A 1 5.87 11.59 9.68
C ARG A 1 5.24 10.30 10.16
N ALA A 2 4.63 9.50 9.28
CA ALA A 2 4.02 8.22 9.65
C ALA A 2 4.98 7.24 10.38
N LEU A 3 6.27 7.26 10.04
CA LEU A 3 7.29 6.41 10.67
C LEU A 3 7.88 6.94 12.00
N ILE A 4 7.59 8.18 12.40
CA ILE A 4 8.22 8.82 13.58
C ILE A 4 7.94 8.01 14.86
N GLY A 5 6.73 7.47 14.98
CA GLY A 5 6.32 6.68 16.15
C GLY A 5 6.76 5.22 16.12
N ARG A 6 7.53 4.78 15.12
CA ARG A 6 7.88 3.37 14.88
C ARG A 6 6.63 2.46 14.97
N PRO A 7 5.60 2.72 14.14
CA PRO A 7 4.37 1.96 14.21
C PRO A 7 4.62 0.50 13.81
N GLU A 8 3.85 -0.42 14.38
CA GLU A 8 3.87 -1.83 13.96
C GLU A 8 3.24 -2.02 12.58
N ILE A 9 2.34 -1.12 12.18
CA ILE A 9 1.62 -1.17 10.90
C ILE A 9 1.61 0.22 10.26
N LEU A 10 1.98 0.27 8.98
CA LEU A 10 1.86 1.44 8.13
C LEU A 10 0.80 1.19 7.06
N ILE A 11 -0.22 2.04 6.99
CA ILE A 11 -1.26 1.99 5.96
C ILE A 11 -1.02 3.14 5.00
N ALA A 12 -0.90 2.83 3.71
CA ALA A 12 -0.68 3.80 2.65
C ALA A 12 -1.78 3.65 1.59
N ASP A 13 -2.75 4.55 1.62
CA ASP A 13 -3.88 4.57 0.70
C ASP A 13 -3.61 5.52 -0.48
N GLU A 14 -3.48 4.94 -1.68
CA GLU A 14 -3.07 5.61 -2.92
C GLU A 14 -1.94 6.66 -2.74
N PRO A 15 -0.82 6.33 -2.08
CA PRO A 15 0.16 7.32 -1.66
C PRO A 15 0.97 7.94 -2.83
N THR A 16 0.78 7.44 -4.05
CA THR A 16 1.52 7.84 -5.25
C THR A 16 0.65 8.57 -6.28
N ALA A 17 -0.63 8.84 -5.99
CA ALA A 17 -1.57 9.40 -6.97
C ALA A 17 -1.14 10.76 -7.56
N ALA A 18 -0.35 11.54 -6.81
CA ALA A 18 0.14 12.86 -7.24
C ALA A 18 1.57 12.86 -7.81
N LEU A 19 2.19 11.68 -7.99
CA LEU A 19 3.58 11.55 -8.43
C LEU A 19 3.68 11.13 -9.90
N ASP A 20 4.71 11.62 -10.59
CA ASP A 20 5.11 11.05 -11.88
C ASP A 20 5.69 9.64 -11.71
N ALA A 21 5.81 8.89 -12.82
CA ALA A 21 6.21 7.49 -12.78
C ALA A 21 7.62 7.26 -12.19
N GLU A 22 8.55 8.20 -12.38
CA GLU A 22 9.90 8.08 -11.85
C GLU A 22 9.91 8.29 -10.33
N ARG A 23 9.24 9.35 -9.87
CA ARG A 23 9.08 9.67 -8.44
C ARG A 23 8.27 8.61 -7.72
N GLN A 24 7.24 8.04 -8.36
CA GLN A 24 6.46 6.93 -7.82
C GLN A 24 7.37 5.75 -7.50
N ARG A 25 8.24 5.35 -8.43
CA ARG A 25 9.18 4.25 -8.21
C ARG A 25 10.13 4.55 -7.06
N ALA A 26 10.77 5.72 -7.07
CA ALA A 26 11.70 6.12 -6.01
C ALA A 26 11.01 6.18 -4.63
N PHE A 27 9.78 6.69 -4.58
CA PHE A 27 8.99 6.75 -3.36
C PHE A 27 8.64 5.37 -2.81
N ILE A 28 8.21 4.44 -3.67
CA ILE A 28 7.88 3.07 -3.26
C ILE A 28 9.12 2.34 -2.76
N ASP A 29 10.26 2.49 -3.45
CA ASP A 29 11.53 1.88 -3.06
C ASP A 29 11.95 2.35 -1.66
N LEU A 30 11.85 3.67 -1.42
CA LEU A 30 12.11 4.28 -0.11
C LEU A 30 11.13 3.75 0.94
N LEU A 31 9.83 3.77 0.66
CA LEU A 31 8.80 3.36 1.61
C LEU A 31 8.97 1.90 2.05
N LEU A 32 9.26 0.99 1.12
CA LEU A 32 9.51 -0.42 1.41
C LEU A 32 10.76 -0.60 2.27
N THR A 33 11.84 0.10 1.92
CA THR A 33 13.11 0.04 2.66
C THR A 33 12.93 0.52 4.10
N GLU A 34 12.29 1.66 4.29
CA GLU A 34 12.07 2.24 5.62
C GLU A 34 11.07 1.43 6.46
N SER A 35 10.04 0.85 5.84
CA SER A 35 9.10 -0.05 6.53
C SER A 35 9.82 -1.31 7.02
N ALA A 36 10.66 -1.92 6.18
CA ALA A 36 11.47 -3.06 6.56
C ALA A 36 12.47 -2.72 7.68
N ALA A 37 13.18 -1.58 7.57
CA ALA A 37 14.15 -1.13 8.56
C ALA A 37 13.51 -0.82 9.93
N SER A 38 12.27 -0.30 9.93
CA SER A 38 11.52 -0.03 11.16
C SER A 38 10.86 -1.27 11.77
N GLY A 39 10.78 -2.38 11.02
CA GLY A 39 10.05 -3.59 11.40
C GLY A 39 8.53 -3.45 11.27
N ALA A 40 8.06 -2.46 10.51
CA ALA A 40 6.64 -2.19 10.32
C ALA A 40 6.06 -3.07 9.20
N THR A 41 4.84 -3.55 9.40
CA THR A 41 4.04 -4.17 8.33
C THR A 41 3.45 -3.08 7.45
N LEU A 42 3.73 -3.10 6.14
CA LEU A 42 3.15 -2.16 5.19
C LEU A 42 1.90 -2.74 4.51
N LEU A 43 0.76 -2.06 4.67
CA LEU A 43 -0.44 -2.24 3.86
C LEU A 43 -0.52 -1.12 2.83
N PHE A 44 -0.35 -1.48 1.55
CA PHE A 44 -0.37 -0.53 0.44
C PHE A 44 -1.62 -0.75 -0.42
N VAL A 45 -2.42 0.30 -0.61
CA VAL A 45 -3.63 0.27 -1.45
C VAL A 45 -3.36 1.06 -2.72
N SER A 46 -3.62 0.44 -3.87
CA SER A 46 -3.44 1.05 -5.18
C SER A 46 -4.24 0.32 -6.23
N HIS A 47 -4.62 1.05 -7.28
CA HIS A 47 -5.17 0.49 -8.52
C HIS A 47 -4.08 0.08 -9.53
N ASP A 48 -2.79 0.35 -9.26
CA ASP A 48 -1.69 0.04 -10.17
C ASP A 48 -1.16 -1.39 -9.97
N ALA A 49 -1.63 -2.31 -10.82
CA ALA A 49 -1.22 -3.71 -10.80
C ALA A 49 0.28 -3.95 -11.08
N ARG A 50 1.00 -2.97 -11.66
CA ARG A 50 2.44 -3.11 -11.93
C ARG A 50 3.26 -3.15 -10.63
N LEU A 51 2.69 -2.66 -9.53
CA LEU A 51 3.35 -2.63 -8.22
C LEU A 51 3.32 -3.99 -7.51
N THR A 52 2.47 -4.93 -7.96
CA THR A 52 2.25 -6.22 -7.30
C THR A 52 3.53 -7.03 -7.08
N ALA A 53 4.47 -7.01 -8.03
CA ALA A 53 5.75 -7.71 -7.93
C ALA A 53 6.69 -7.18 -6.83
N ARG A 54 6.34 -6.05 -6.20
CA ARG A 54 7.12 -5.42 -5.12
C ARG A 54 6.67 -5.83 -3.72
N PHE A 55 5.58 -6.61 -3.60
CA PHE A 55 4.97 -6.98 -2.33
C PHE A 55 4.91 -8.50 -2.16
N ASP A 56 5.02 -8.96 -0.92
CA ASP A 56 4.97 -10.39 -0.59
C ASP A 56 3.57 -11.00 -0.79
N ARG A 57 2.53 -10.17 -0.63
CA ARG A 57 1.12 -10.58 -0.69
C ARG A 57 0.30 -9.56 -1.45
N VAL A 58 -0.60 -10.05 -2.29
CA VAL A 58 -1.55 -9.24 -3.05
C VAL A 58 -2.95 -9.81 -2.83
N VAL A 59 -3.89 -8.93 -2.50
CA VAL A 59 -5.30 -9.29 -2.32
C VAL A 59 -6.13 -8.37 -3.18
N ALA A 60 -6.97 -8.95 -4.04
CA ALA A 60 -7.95 -8.17 -4.80
C ALA A 60 -9.06 -7.70 -3.85
N LEU A 61 -9.32 -6.39 -3.79
CA LEU A 61 -10.37 -5.83 -2.93
C LEU A 61 -11.74 -6.46 -3.21
N ALA A 62 -12.06 -6.70 -4.49
CA ALA A 62 -13.29 -7.38 -4.89
C ALA A 62 -13.45 -8.80 -4.31
N ALA A 63 -12.35 -9.49 -4.00
CA ALA A 63 -12.39 -10.83 -3.40
C ALA A 63 -12.73 -10.80 -1.90
N ILE A 64 -12.57 -9.65 -1.23
CA ILE A 64 -12.77 -9.51 0.22
C ILE A 64 -13.88 -8.53 0.60
N ASN A 65 -14.32 -7.69 -0.33
CA ASN A 65 -15.34 -6.68 -0.08
C ASN A 65 -16.73 -7.31 0.06
N ARG A 66 -17.20 -7.45 1.30
CA ARG A 66 -18.55 -7.94 1.63
C ARG A 66 -19.61 -6.85 1.64
N ALA A 67 -19.22 -5.58 1.76
CA ALA A 67 -20.16 -4.45 1.74
C ALA A 67 -20.89 -4.34 0.38
N ALA A 68 -20.24 -4.75 -0.71
CA ALA A 68 -20.87 -4.83 -2.02
C ALA A 68 -21.95 -5.92 -2.12
N ALA A 69 -21.89 -6.97 -1.30
CA ALA A 69 -22.87 -8.06 -1.31
C ALA A 69 -24.14 -7.73 -0.52
N GLU A 70 -24.06 -6.83 0.45
CA GLU A 70 -25.19 -6.44 1.33
C GLU A 70 -26.03 -5.27 0.78
N GLY A 71 -25.63 -4.68 -0.36
CA GLY A 71 -26.23 -3.48 -0.94
C GLY A 71 -27.31 -3.69 -2.01
N THR A 72 -27.85 -4.90 -2.18
CA THR A 72 -29.01 -5.12 -3.07
C THR A 72 -30.28 -5.19 -2.21
N VAL A 73 -30.89 -4.04 -1.93
CA VAL A 73 -32.25 -3.91 -1.39
C VAL A 73 -33.08 -3.12 -2.38
#